data_AF-A0A3B0J7E6-F1
#
_entry.id   AF-A0A3B0J7E6-F1
#
_cell.length_a   1.000
_cell.length_b   1.000
_cell.length_c   1.000
_cell.angle_alpha   90.00
_cell.angle_beta   90.00
_cell.angle_gamma   90.00
#
_symmetry.space_group_name_H-M   'P 1'
#
loop_
_entity.id
_entity.type
_entity.pdbx_description
1 polymer ?
#
loop_
_entity_poly.entity_id
_entity_poly.type
_entity_poly.pdbx_seq_one_letter_code
_entity_poly.pdbx_strand_id
1 'polypeptide(L)' 'MTLSQNGELIVKPLETKAGNYGAIRQAITNGGPNPVSAEEAILVIKLIEAGVESAKMQHTVELAL' A
#
# COMPACT_ATOMS: atom_id res chain seq x y z
N MET A 1 -14.02 2.04 0.80
CA MET A 1 -13.41 2.97 -0.17
C MET A 1 -14.37 3.06 -1.34
N THR A 2 -14.79 4.26 -1.74
CA THR A 2 -15.70 4.47 -2.87
C THR A 2 -14.86 4.75 -4.11
N LEU A 3 -14.93 3.86 -5.10
CA LEU A 3 -14.27 4.03 -6.39
C LEU A 3 -15.37 4.36 -7.42
N SER A 4 -15.24 5.48 -8.12
CA SER A 4 -16.09 5.75 -9.28
C SER A 4 -15.48 5.07 -10.49
N GLN A 5 -16.24 4.17 -11.12
CA GLN A 5 -15.91 3.59 -12.42
C GLN A 5 -17.07 3.92 -13.36
N ASN A 6 -16.79 4.52 -14.51
CA ASN A 6 -17.78 4.85 -15.56
C ASN A 6 -18.98 5.69 -15.08
N GLY A 7 -18.79 6.54 -14.06
CA GLY A 7 -19.86 7.41 -13.53
C GLY A 7 -20.77 6.74 -12.50
N GLU A 8 -20.57 5.45 -12.20
CA GLU A 8 -21.29 4.75 -11.15
C GLU A 8 -20.45 4.65 -9.87
N LEU A 9 -21.09 4.88 -8.73
CA LEU A 9 -20.50 4.75 -7.40
C LEU A 9 -20.45 3.26 -7.02
N ILE A 10 -19.29 2.63 -7.19
CA ILE A 10 -19.09 1.25 -6.77
C ILE A 10 -18.64 1.24 -5.31
N VAL A 11 -19.53 0.83 -4.42
CA VAL A 11 -19.22 0.56 -3.01
C VAL A 11 -18.88 -0.92 -2.88
N LYS A 12 -17.59 -1.25 -2.78
CA LYS A 12 -17.14 -2.61 -2.48
C LYS A 12 -16.66 -2.69 -1.03
N PRO A 13 -17.18 -3.62 -0.21
CA PRO A 13 -16.57 -3.90 1.08
C PRO A 13 -15.15 -4.41 0.85
N LEU A 14 -14.18 -3.73 1.44
CA LEU A 14 -12.78 -4.18 1.45
C LEU A 14 -12.61 -5.05 2.68
N GLU A 15 -12.53 -6.36 2.47
CA GLU A 15 -12.20 -7.32 3.52
C GLU A 15 -10.79 -7.03 4.06
N THR A 16 -10.71 -6.54 5.30
CA THR A 16 -9.44 -6.33 5.98
C THR A 16 -8.93 -7.66 6.52
N LYS A 17 -7.70 -8.02 6.21
CA LYS A 17 -7.04 -9.19 6.81
C LYS A 17 -6.44 -8.82 8.17
N ALA A 18 -6.47 -9.77 9.10
CA ALA A 18 -5.74 -9.61 10.36
C ALA A 18 -4.23 -9.44 10.08
N GLY A 19 -3.58 -8.53 10.82
CA GLY A 19 -2.15 -8.28 10.69
C GLY A 19 -1.30 -9.49 11.09
N ASN A 20 -0.13 -9.65 10.46
CA ASN A 20 0.81 -10.73 10.79
C ASN A 20 1.69 -10.37 12.01
N TYR A 21 1.05 -10.25 13.17
CA TYR A 21 1.74 -9.90 14.42
C TYR A 21 2.75 -10.97 14.88
N GLY A 22 2.57 -12.23 14.46
CA GLY A 22 3.49 -13.32 14.77
C GLY A 22 4.88 -13.11 14.17
N ALA A 23 4.96 -12.71 12.90
CA ALA A 23 6.24 -12.43 12.23
C ALA A 23 6.95 -11.21 12.84
N ILE A 24 6.20 -10.17 13.19
CA ILE A 24 6.76 -8.98 13.85
C ILE A 24 7.36 -9.34 15.21
N ARG A 25 6.63 -10.11 16.04
CA ARG A 25 7.14 -10.58 17.33
C ARG A 25 8.42 -11.40 17.18
N GLN A 26 8.47 -12.29 16.18
CA GLN A 26 9.66 -13.09 15.90
C GLN A 26 10.87 -12.23 15.52
N ALA A 27 10.68 -11.20 14.69
CA ALA A 27 11.75 -10.28 14.31
C ALA A 27 12.31 -9.50 15.52
N ILE A 28 11.42 -8.99 16.38
CA ILE A 28 11.81 -8.16 17.52
C ILE A 28 12.39 -9.00 18.68
N THR A 29 11.73 -10.10 19.03
CA THR A 29 12.05 -10.85 20.25
C THR A 29 13.10 -11.92 20.01
N ASN A 30 13.06 -12.56 18.84
CA ASN A 30 13.82 -13.78 18.55
C ASN A 30 14.87 -13.59 17.44
N GLY A 31 15.07 -12.37 16.95
CA GLY A 31 16.01 -12.08 15.86
C GLY A 31 15.62 -12.69 14.51
N GLY A 32 14.34 -13.03 14.33
CA GLY A 32 13.82 -13.53 13.05
C GLY A 32 13.89 -12.47 11.94
N PRO A 33 13.70 -12.85 10.68
CA PRO A 33 13.70 -11.91 9.57
C PRO A 33 12.56 -10.88 9.73
N ASN A 34 12.85 -9.62 9.41
CA ASN A 34 11.81 -8.59 9.33
C ASN A 34 10.84 -8.94 8.19
N PRO A 35 9.52 -9.03 8.45
CA PRO A 35 8.53 -9.43 7.43
C PRO A 35 8.36 -8.43 6.27
N VAL A 36 8.87 -7.20 6.41
CA VAL A 36 8.86 -6.17 5.37
C VAL A 36 10.20 -5.44 5.39
N SER A 37 10.91 -5.44 4.26
CA SER A 37 12.18 -4.72 4.14
C SER A 37 11.97 -3.20 4.07
N ALA A 38 13.03 -2.43 4.33
CA ALA A 38 12.97 -0.98 4.20
C ALA A 38 12.70 -0.57 2.73
N GLU A 39 13.28 -1.28 1.78
CA GLU A 39 13.12 -1.05 0.34
C GLU A 39 11.66 -1.30 -0.09
N GLU A 40 11.05 -2.38 0.39
CA GLU A 40 9.63 -2.68 0.14
C GLU A 40 8.72 -1.59 0.72
N ALA A 41 9.01 -1.12 1.94
CA ALA A 41 8.24 -0.04 2.55
C ALA A 41 8.41 1.29 1.77
N ILE A 42 9.61 1.61 1.33
CA ILE A 42 9.91 2.79 0.51
C ILE A 42 9.15 2.74 -0.82
N LEU A 43 9.08 1.56 -1.44
CA LEU A 43 8.36 1.37 -2.69
C LEU A 43 6.87 1.72 -2.55
N VAL A 44 6.26 1.28 -1.45
CA VAL A 44 4.85 1.58 -1.14
C VAL A 44 4.66 3.08 -0.94
N ILE A 45 5.58 3.77 -0.25
CA ILE A 45 5.51 5.23 -0.07
C ILE A 45 5.57 5.94 -1.42
N LYS A 46 6.54 5.60 -2.28
CA LYS A 46 6.66 6.19 -3.63
C LYS A 46 5.40 5.98 -4.46
N LEU A 47 4.77 4.82 -4.35
CA LEU A 47 3.51 4.52 -5.03
C LEU A 47 2.36 5.39 -4.52
N ILE A 48 2.28 5.61 -3.21
CA ILE A 48 1.28 6.51 -2.61
C ILE A 48 1.50 7.94 -3.09
N GLU A 49 2.74 8.43 -3.08
CA GLU A 49 3.09 9.78 -3.53
C GLU A 49 2.75 10.00 -5.01
N ALA A 50 3.14 9.06 -5.88
CA ALA A 50 2.78 9.10 -7.30
C ALA A 50 1.27 9.05 -7.52
N GLY A 51 0.52 8.29 -6.72
CA GLY A 51 -0.94 8.26 -6.76
C GLY A 51 -1.56 9.61 -6.38
N VAL A 52 -1.03 10.28 -5.36
CA VAL A 52 -1.45 11.64 -4.97
C VAL A 52 -1.13 12.65 -6.07
N GLU A 53 0.05 12.57 -6.67
CA GLU A 53 0.45 13.45 -7.77
C GLU A 53 -0.38 13.23 -9.03
N SER A 54 -0.59 11.97 -9.42
CA SER A 54 -1.47 11.57 -10.53
C SER A 54 -2.89 12.12 -10.36
N ALA A 55 -3.46 12.01 -9.16
CA ALA A 55 -4.78 12.56 -8.86
C ALA A 55 -4.82 14.09 -9.00
N LYS A 56 -3.77 14.80 -8.60
CA LYS A 56 -3.68 16.27 -8.75
C LYS A 56 -3.55 16.70 -10.20
N MET A 57 -2.76 15.98 -10.99
CA MET A 57 -2.47 16.34 -12.38
C MET A 57 -3.51 15.79 -13.38
N GLN A 58 -4.37 14.87 -12.95
CA GLN A 58 -5.29 14.11 -13.82
C GLN A 58 -4.52 13.42 -14.97
N HIS A 59 -3.30 12.97 -14.69
CA HIS A 59 -2.40 12.33 -15.64
C HIS A 59 -1.62 11.23 -14.96
N THR A 60 -1.26 10.19 -15.69
CA THR A 60 -0.43 9.09 -15.18
C THR A 60 0.97 9.56 -14.81
N VAL A 61 1.45 9.21 -13.62
CA VAL A 61 2.84 9.44 -13.20
C VAL A 61 3.58 8.11 -13.27
N GLU A 62 4.67 8.04 -14.05
CA GLU A 62 5.51 6.85 -14.12
C GLU A 62 6.45 6.78 -12.90
N LEU A 63 6.48 5.62 -12.22
CA LEU A 63 7.51 5.34 -11.23
C LEU A 63 8.76 4.77 -11.92
N ALA A 64 9.92 5.39 -11.66
CA ALA A 64 11.20 4.74 -11.87
C ALA A 64 11.42 3.72 -10.73
N LEU A 65 11.29 2.44 -11.07
CA LEU A 65 11.46 1.28 -10.18
C LEU A 65 12.91 0.78 -10.19
#